data_AF-A0A4R2P8N4-F1
#
_entry.id   AF-A0A4R2P8N4-F1
#
_cell.length_a   1.000
_cell.length_b   1.000
_cell.length_c   1.000
_cell.angle_alpha   90.00
_cell.angle_beta   90.00
_cell.angle_gamma   90.00
#
_symmetry.space_group_name_H-M   'P 1'
#
loop_
_entity.id
_entity.type
_entity.pdbx_description
1 polymer ?
#
loop_
_entity_poly.entity_id
_entity_poly.type
_entity_poly.pdbx_seq_one_letter_code
_entity_poly.pdbx_strand_id
1 'polypeptide(L)'
;MNDTATLQSQLDRVLAFFPRVDARINGLFGVNTLVLAVGALNVAAPDLRQWYVTIPGVLALIALLLSYAFLFRANFPDVRGGAGSLVYFVEIQKRTESVYQSEVLGCSDDDYRKDLIGQIWRNSQILCDKYTYAKKAIICTSAALLPFALFLATTATLHVRIPIVKS
;
A
#
# COMPACT_ATOMS: atom_id res chain seq x y z
N MET A 1 12.12 19.39 30.35
CA MET A 1 11.11 18.32 30.57
C MET A 1 9.91 18.41 29.63
N ASN A 2 9.35 19.59 29.30
CA ASN A 2 8.17 19.68 28.42
C ASN A 2 8.44 19.39 26.93
N ASP A 3 9.63 19.70 26.43
CA ASP A 3 9.90 19.60 24.98
C ASP A 3 10.09 18.15 24.52
N THR A 4 10.81 17.34 25.29
CA THR A 4 11.05 15.91 24.95
C THR A 4 9.75 15.12 24.93
N ALA A 5 8.88 15.32 25.93
CA ALA A 5 7.56 14.68 25.98
C ALA A 5 6.67 15.12 24.79
N THR A 6 6.78 16.39 24.39
CA THR A 6 6.10 16.90 23.19
C THR A 6 6.60 16.21 21.93
N LEU A 7 7.92 16.07 21.76
CA LEU A 7 8.53 15.38 20.62
C LEU A 7 8.14 13.89 20.55
N GLN A 8 8.16 13.18 21.69
CA GLN A 8 7.68 11.80 21.76
C GLN A 8 6.21 11.69 21.33
N SER A 9 5.36 12.58 21.84
CA SER A 9 3.96 12.64 21.44
C SER A 9 3.76 12.92 19.94
N GLN A 10 4.62 13.73 19.33
CA GLN A 10 4.59 13.97 17.87
C GLN A 10 5.05 12.73 17.09
N LEU A 11 6.11 12.06 17.53
CA LEU A 11 6.57 10.81 16.93
C LEU A 11 5.46 9.75 16.97
N ASP A 12 4.81 9.59 18.13
CA ASP A 12 3.68 8.65 18.29
C ASP A 12 2.52 8.98 17.35
N ARG A 13 2.20 10.28 17.16
CA ARG A 13 1.17 10.71 16.20
C ARG A 13 1.53 10.32 14.77
N VAL A 14 2.79 10.52 14.35
CA VAL A 14 3.26 10.12 13.02
C VAL A 14 3.17 8.60 12.85
N LEU A 15 3.66 7.84 13.83
CA LEU A 15 3.62 6.37 13.83
C LEU A 15 2.18 5.83 13.81
N ALA A 16 1.24 6.50 14.48
CA ALA A 16 -0.17 6.11 14.50
C ALA A 16 -0.88 6.20 13.14
N PHE A 17 -0.31 6.87 12.14
CA PHE A 17 -0.84 6.87 10.77
C PHE A 17 -0.46 5.64 9.96
N PHE A 18 0.64 4.96 10.30
CA PHE A 18 1.10 3.77 9.56
C PHE A 18 0.02 2.67 9.50
N PRO A 19 -0.57 2.23 10.63
CA PRO A 19 -1.63 1.22 10.60
C PRO A 19 -2.82 1.62 9.72
N ARG A 20 -3.15 2.92 9.64
CA ARG A 20 -4.27 3.41 8.84
C ARG A 20 -3.97 3.33 7.34
N VAL A 21 -2.75 3.65 6.94
CA VAL A 21 -2.32 3.55 5.54
C VAL A 21 -2.15 2.09 5.15
N ASP A 22 -1.55 1.27 6.00
CA ASP A 22 -1.36 -0.16 5.75
C ASP A 22 -2.70 -0.91 5.67
N ALA A 23 -3.69 -0.53 6.48
CA ALA A 23 -5.05 -1.07 6.36
C ALA A 23 -5.69 -0.77 4.99
N ARG A 24 -5.50 0.44 4.45
CA ARG A 24 -5.99 0.80 3.10
C ARG A 24 -5.28 0.02 2.01
N ILE A 25 -3.95 -0.13 2.12
CA ILE A 25 -3.13 -0.92 1.19
C ILE A 25 -3.62 -2.37 1.17
N ASN A 26 -3.74 -3.00 2.34
CA ASN A 26 -4.19 -4.40 2.47
C ASN A 26 -5.64 -4.58 2.00
N GLY A 27 -6.52 -3.62 2.31
CA GLY A 27 -7.89 -3.61 1.79
C GLY A 27 -7.92 -3.59 0.25
N LEU A 28 -7.05 -2.78 -0.38
CA LEU A 28 -6.99 -2.71 -1.84
C LEU A 28 -6.38 -3.96 -2.48
N PHE A 29 -5.41 -4.62 -1.83
CA PHE A 29 -4.96 -5.96 -2.24
C PHE A 29 -6.12 -6.95 -2.29
N GLY A 30 -6.96 -6.97 -1.26
CA GLY A 30 -8.15 -7.82 -1.19
C GLY A 30 -9.14 -7.53 -2.31
N VAL A 31 -9.45 -6.24 -2.55
CA VAL A 31 -10.34 -5.82 -3.65
C VAL A 31 -9.78 -6.23 -5.01
N ASN A 32 -8.51 -5.95 -5.29
CA ASN A 32 -7.90 -6.32 -6.57
C ASN A 32 -7.90 -7.85 -6.77
N THR A 33 -7.66 -8.62 -5.71
CA THR A 33 -7.70 -10.10 -5.75
C THR A 33 -9.11 -10.60 -6.07
N LEU A 34 -10.13 -10.00 -5.43
CA LEU A 34 -11.52 -10.34 -5.68
C LEU A 34 -11.92 -10.04 -7.14
N VAL A 35 -11.56 -8.86 -7.66
CA VAL A 35 -11.85 -8.48 -9.05
C VAL A 35 -11.21 -9.48 -10.03
N LEU A 36 -9.94 -9.84 -9.81
CA LEU A 36 -9.26 -10.84 -10.64
C LEU A 36 -9.93 -12.22 -10.56
N ALA A 37 -10.28 -12.68 -9.36
CA ALA A 37 -10.93 -13.97 -9.15
C ALA A 37 -12.30 -14.02 -9.85
N VAL A 38 -13.13 -12.98 -9.67
CA VAL A 38 -14.43 -12.87 -10.34
C VAL A 38 -14.24 -12.85 -11.86
N GLY A 39 -13.26 -12.11 -12.37
CA GLY A 39 -12.96 -12.10 -13.81
C GLY A 39 -12.56 -13.47 -14.35
N ALA A 40 -11.67 -14.17 -13.65
CA ALA A 40 -11.20 -15.50 -14.04
C ALA A 40 -12.32 -16.55 -14.02
N LEU A 41 -13.26 -16.45 -13.08
CA LEU A 41 -14.39 -17.37 -12.96
C LEU A 41 -15.50 -17.13 -14.00
N ASN A 42 -15.56 -15.94 -14.61
CA ASN A 42 -16.61 -15.55 -15.56
C ASN A 42 -16.18 -15.61 -17.02
N VAL A 43 -14.99 -16.14 -17.34
CA VAL A 43 -14.48 -16.23 -18.70
C VAL A 43 -14.13 -17.65 -19.09
N ALA A 44 -14.55 -18.06 -20.28
CA ALA A 44 -14.16 -19.30 -20.92
C ALA A 44 -13.16 -19.02 -22.05
N ALA A 45 -12.32 -20.01 -22.37
CA ALA A 45 -11.32 -19.88 -23.43
C ALA A 45 -11.91 -19.44 -24.81
N PRO A 46 -13.12 -19.86 -25.22
CA PRO A 46 -13.73 -19.40 -26.46
C PRO A 46 -14.05 -17.90 -26.48
N ASP A 47 -14.40 -17.29 -25.34
CA ASP A 47 -14.80 -15.88 -25.27
C ASP A 47 -13.64 -14.95 -25.58
N LEU A 48 -12.41 -15.39 -25.29
CA LEU A 48 -11.18 -14.65 -25.59
C LEU A 48 -10.91 -14.49 -27.10
N ARG A 49 -11.68 -15.17 -27.96
CA ARG A 49 -11.66 -14.90 -29.41
C ARG A 49 -12.44 -13.66 -29.78
N GLN A 50 -13.33 -13.19 -28.91
CA GLN A 50 -14.17 -12.04 -29.17
C GLN A 50 -13.49 -10.77 -28.67
N TRP A 51 -13.27 -9.84 -29.60
CA TRP A 51 -12.54 -8.60 -29.32
C TRP A 51 -13.23 -7.74 -28.25
N TYR A 52 -14.56 -7.74 -28.21
CA TYR A 52 -15.36 -6.98 -27.25
C TYR A 52 -15.38 -7.57 -25.83
N VAL A 53 -14.92 -8.82 -25.66
CA VAL A 53 -14.59 -9.41 -24.35
C VAL A 53 -13.13 -9.15 -24.02
N THR A 54 -12.25 -9.42 -24.97
CA THR A 54 -10.80 -9.43 -24.75
C THR A 54 -10.25 -8.03 -24.47
N ILE A 55 -10.67 -7.01 -25.22
CA ILE A 55 -10.16 -5.64 -25.04
C ILE A 55 -10.51 -5.10 -23.65
N PRO A 56 -11.77 -5.11 -23.17
CA PRO A 56 -12.08 -4.68 -21.81
C PRO A 56 -11.37 -5.53 -20.74
N GLY A 57 -11.28 -6.85 -20.92
CA GLY A 57 -10.58 -7.74 -20.00
C GLY A 57 -9.08 -7.40 -19.86
N VAL A 58 -8.41 -7.18 -20.98
CA VAL A 58 -6.99 -6.78 -21.00
C VAL A 58 -6.77 -5.39 -20.40
N LEU A 59 -7.63 -4.42 -20.70
CA LEU A 59 -7.55 -3.08 -20.11
C LEU A 59 -7.73 -3.12 -18.59
N ALA A 60 -8.72 -3.89 -18.10
CA ALA A 60 -8.91 -4.11 -16.67
C ALA A 60 -7.68 -4.78 -16.04
N LEU A 61 -7.13 -5.81 -16.68
CA LEU A 61 -5.95 -6.51 -16.19
C LEU A 61 -4.73 -5.59 -16.10
N ILE A 62 -4.44 -4.79 -17.14
CA ILE A 62 -3.32 -3.84 -17.13
C ILE A 62 -3.48 -2.83 -15.99
N ALA A 63 -4.67 -2.27 -15.81
CA ALA A 63 -4.94 -1.33 -14.73
C ALA A 63 -4.78 -1.97 -13.35
N LEU A 64 -5.20 -3.23 -13.17
CA LEU A 64 -5.00 -3.99 -11.93
C LEU A 64 -3.52 -4.30 -11.68
N LEU A 65 -2.76 -4.69 -12.70
CA LEU A 65 -1.32 -4.93 -12.58
C LEU A 65 -0.56 -3.65 -12.19
N LEU A 66 -0.92 -2.50 -12.79
CA LEU A 66 -0.39 -1.20 -12.37
C LEU A 66 -0.76 -0.87 -10.92
N SER A 67 -2.00 -1.16 -10.50
CA SER A 67 -2.41 -1.01 -9.11
C SER A 67 -1.55 -1.87 -8.18
N TYR A 68 -1.32 -3.14 -8.51
CA TYR A 68 -0.42 -4.02 -7.74
C TYR A 68 1.01 -3.50 -7.67
N ALA A 69 1.56 -2.97 -8.77
CA ALA A 69 2.91 -2.40 -8.78
C ALA A 69 3.01 -1.20 -7.80
N PHE A 70 1.99 -0.34 -7.77
CA PHE A 70 1.94 0.77 -6.82
C PHE A 70 1.71 0.31 -5.37
N LEU A 71 0.85 -0.69 -5.15
CA LEU A 71 0.66 -1.27 -3.82
C LEU A 71 1.93 -1.91 -3.28
N PHE A 72 2.67 -2.63 -4.12
CA PHE A 72 3.97 -3.20 -3.75
C PHE A 72 4.95 -2.09 -3.35
N ARG A 73 5.03 -1.02 -4.14
CA ARG A 73 5.89 0.13 -3.84
C ARG A 73 5.46 0.90 -2.59
N ALA A 74 4.17 0.89 -2.24
CA ALA A 74 3.66 1.44 -0.98
C ALA A 74 4.00 0.56 0.23
N ASN A 75 4.11 -0.76 0.06
CA ASN A 75 4.50 -1.66 1.14
C ASN A 75 6.01 -1.62 1.44
N PHE A 76 6.83 -1.38 0.41
CA PHE A 76 8.29 -1.36 0.52
C PHE A 76 8.85 0.03 0.19
N PRO A 77 8.55 1.07 1.00
CA PRO A 77 9.19 2.37 0.86
C PRO A 77 10.68 2.27 1.22
N ASP A 78 11.45 3.27 0.78
CA ASP A 78 12.85 3.37 1.18
C ASP A 78 12.94 3.69 2.68
N VAL A 79 13.48 2.78 3.47
CA VAL A 79 13.67 2.94 4.91
C VAL A 79 15.10 3.38 5.29
N ARG A 80 15.94 3.76 4.31
CA ARG A 80 17.29 4.26 4.58
C ARG A 80 17.25 5.51 5.46
N GLY A 81 18.10 5.56 6.49
CA GLY A 81 18.21 6.67 7.43
C GLY A 81 18.10 6.25 8.88
N GLY A 82 18.27 7.20 9.79
CA GLY A 82 18.17 6.96 11.23
C GLY A 82 19.38 6.26 11.85
N ALA A 83 20.52 6.21 11.16
CA ALA A 83 21.74 5.54 11.64
C ALA A 83 22.13 6.01 13.05
N GLY A 84 22.43 5.06 13.95
CA GLY A 84 22.78 5.37 15.33
C GLY A 84 21.62 5.83 16.22
N SER A 85 20.39 5.86 15.71
CA SER A 85 19.22 6.21 16.52
C SER A 85 19.03 5.26 17.69
N LEU A 86 18.65 5.81 18.84
CA LEU A 86 18.36 5.08 20.08
C LEU A 86 16.90 4.66 20.17
N VAL A 87 16.02 5.18 19.31
CA VAL A 87 14.58 4.82 19.31
C VAL A 87 14.17 4.00 18.08
N TYR A 88 14.99 3.98 17.02
CA TYR A 88 14.69 3.24 15.80
C TYR A 88 15.08 1.76 15.92
N PHE A 89 14.08 0.87 15.90
CA PHE A 89 14.25 -0.57 16.10
C PHE A 89 15.29 -1.23 15.17
N VAL A 90 15.43 -0.78 13.92
CA VAL A 90 16.42 -1.33 12.97
C VAL A 90 17.86 -1.02 13.36
N GLU A 91 18.11 0.10 14.05
CA GLU A 91 19.42 0.41 14.61
C GLU A 91 19.61 -0.21 15.98
N ILE A 92 18.55 -0.31 16.80
CA ILE A 92 18.63 -0.96 18.12
C ILE A 92 19.04 -2.43 17.95
N GLN A 93 18.46 -3.16 16.99
CA GLN A 93 18.79 -4.57 16.75
C GLN A 93 20.25 -4.83 16.33
N LYS A 94 21.00 -3.79 15.94
CA LYS A 94 22.43 -3.92 15.56
C LYS A 94 23.36 -3.92 16.77
N ARG A 95 22.82 -3.66 17.96
CA ARG A 95 23.58 -3.52 19.21
C ARG A 95 23.34 -4.71 20.13
N THR A 96 24.30 -4.99 20.99
CA THR A 96 24.05 -5.85 22.15
C THR A 96 23.27 -5.07 23.21
N GLU A 97 22.58 -5.79 24.10
CA GLU A 97 21.86 -5.20 25.22
C GLU A 97 22.75 -4.28 26.07
N SER A 98 23.95 -4.74 26.43
CA SER A 98 24.89 -3.97 27.25
C SER A 98 25.34 -2.67 26.58
N VAL A 99 25.63 -2.72 25.28
CA VAL A 99 26.01 -1.53 24.49
C VAL A 99 24.84 -0.56 24.43
N TYR A 100 23.65 -1.05 24.07
CA TYR A 100 22.46 -0.21 23.98
C TYR A 100 22.13 0.46 25.32
N GLN A 101 22.18 -0.28 26.42
CA GLN A 101 21.96 0.29 27.76
C GLN A 101 22.97 1.39 28.08
N SER A 102 24.25 1.17 27.79
CA SER A 102 25.30 2.17 28.02
C SER A 102 25.11 3.42 27.17
N GLU A 103 24.72 3.27 25.90
CA GLU A 103 24.47 4.40 24.99
C GLU A 103 23.23 5.20 25.41
N VAL A 104 22.16 4.53 25.85
CA VAL A 104 20.93 5.20 26.32
C VAL A 104 21.20 5.96 27.62
N LEU A 105 21.87 5.35 28.59
CA LEU A 105 22.17 5.99 29.88
C LEU A 105 23.22 7.11 29.76
N GLY A 106 24.11 7.02 28.75
CA GLY A 106 25.10 8.05 28.45
C GLY A 106 24.63 9.15 27.50
N CYS A 107 23.43 9.04 26.94
CA CYS A 107 22.91 10.00 25.97
C CYS A 107 22.54 11.33 26.64
N SER A 108 22.91 12.44 26.01
CA SER A 108 22.48 13.75 26.47
C SER A 108 21.03 14.03 26.07
N ASP A 109 20.32 14.84 26.87
CA ASP A 109 18.96 15.29 26.53
C ASP A 109 18.89 16.00 25.16
N ASP A 110 19.97 16.66 24.73
CA ASP A 110 20.03 17.33 23.43
C ASP A 110 20.15 16.33 22.28
N ASP A 111 21.02 15.32 22.42
CA ASP A 111 21.19 14.27 21.40
C ASP A 111 19.94 13.41 21.27
N TYR A 112 19.28 13.10 22.38
CA TYR A 112 18.01 12.37 22.35
C TYR A 112 16.91 13.16 21.64
N ARG A 113 16.83 14.49 21.87
CA ARG A 113 15.87 15.35 21.16
C ARG A 113 16.17 15.40 19.66
N LYS A 114 17.44 15.51 19.26
CA LYS A 114 17.85 15.48 17.85
C LYS A 114 17.47 14.16 17.19
N ASP A 115 17.67 13.03 17.87
CA ASP A 115 17.25 11.72 17.39
C ASP A 115 15.74 11.67 17.16
N LEU A 116 14.93 12.08 18.15
CA LEU A 116 13.47 12.14 18.02
C LEU A 116 13.03 13.01 16.83
N ILE A 117 13.62 14.19 16.64
CA ILE A 117 13.31 15.07 15.50
C ILE A 117 13.66 14.39 14.18
N GLY A 118 14.84 13.75 14.11
CA GLY A 118 15.26 12.98 12.94
C GLY A 118 14.28 11.86 12.60
N GLN A 119 13.78 11.15 13.61
CA GLN A 119 12.79 10.10 13.44
C GLN A 119 11.43 10.63 13.02
N ILE A 120 10.95 11.75 13.59
CA ILE A 120 9.72 12.41 13.16
C ILE A 120 9.81 12.77 11.68
N TRP A 121 10.90 13.40 11.27
CA TRP A 121 11.12 13.81 9.88
C TRP A 121 11.17 12.61 8.95
N ARG A 122 11.98 11.58 9.28
CA ARG A 122 12.14 10.42 8.41
C ARG A 122 10.85 9.61 8.30
N ASN A 123 10.17 9.33 9.41
CA ASN A 123 8.90 8.62 9.39
C ASN A 123 7.81 9.39 8.62
N SER A 124 7.83 10.73 8.66
CA SER A 124 6.92 11.55 7.85
C SER A 124 7.17 11.40 6.34
N GLN A 125 8.44 11.31 5.92
CA GLN A 125 8.78 11.05 4.52
C GLN A 125 8.30 9.66 4.07
N ILE A 126 8.58 8.63 4.86
CA ILE A 126 8.13 7.26 4.60
C ILE A 126 6.61 7.22 4.47
N LEU A 127 5.89 7.85 5.40
CA LEU A 127 4.43 7.90 5.38
C LEU A 127 3.89 8.62 4.13
N CYS A 128 4.53 9.72 3.71
CA CYS A 128 4.17 10.46 2.50
C CYS A 128 4.34 9.59 1.24
N ASP A 129 5.45 8.85 1.14
CA ASP A 129 5.69 7.91 0.05
C ASP A 129 4.63 6.81 0.02
N LYS A 130 4.37 6.16 1.16
CA LYS A 130 3.30 5.16 1.31
C LYS A 130 1.96 5.71 0.83
N TYR A 131 1.58 6.90 1.29
CA TYR A 131 0.31 7.54 0.91
C TYR A 131 0.24 7.86 -0.59
N THR A 132 1.31 8.36 -1.17
CA THR A 132 1.38 8.71 -2.60
C THR A 132 1.17 7.49 -3.48
N TYR A 133 1.85 6.38 -3.18
CA TYR A 133 1.68 5.15 -3.95
C TYR A 133 0.33 4.48 -3.68
N ALA A 134 -0.18 4.50 -2.45
CA ALA A 134 -1.53 4.03 -2.14
C ALA A 134 -2.59 4.80 -2.93
N LYS A 135 -2.46 6.14 -3.05
CA LYS A 135 -3.36 6.97 -3.86
C LYS A 135 -3.32 6.58 -5.34
N LYS A 136 -2.12 6.37 -5.90
CA LYS A 136 -1.96 5.91 -7.30
C LYS A 136 -2.62 4.55 -7.52
N ALA A 137 -2.43 3.62 -6.60
CA ALA A 137 -3.08 2.32 -6.64
C ALA A 137 -4.61 2.43 -6.63
N ILE A 138 -5.18 3.27 -5.77
CA ILE A 138 -6.63 3.53 -5.72
C ILE A 138 -7.14 4.04 -7.08
N ILE A 139 -6.43 5.00 -7.69
CA ILE A 139 -6.80 5.54 -9.01
C ILE A 139 -6.77 4.42 -10.07
N CYS A 140 -5.73 3.60 -10.10
CA CYS A 140 -5.62 2.48 -11.03
C CYS A 140 -6.72 1.43 -10.82
N THR A 141 -7.02 1.06 -9.58
CA THR A 141 -8.12 0.13 -9.26
C THR A 141 -9.46 0.70 -9.70
N SER A 142 -9.75 1.97 -9.40
CA SER A 142 -10.98 2.63 -9.85
C SER A 142 -11.09 2.68 -11.37
N ALA A 143 -9.99 2.97 -12.07
CA ALA A 143 -9.94 2.95 -13.53
C ALA A 143 -10.17 1.54 -14.11
N ALA A 144 -9.79 0.48 -13.38
CA ALA A 144 -10.03 -0.90 -13.79
C ALA A 144 -11.50 -1.32 -13.70
N LEU A 145 -12.29 -0.70 -12.82
CA LEU A 145 -13.68 -1.10 -12.59
C LEU A 145 -14.57 -0.93 -13.82
N LEU A 146 -14.37 0.15 -14.60
CA LEU A 146 -15.16 0.41 -15.80
C LEU A 146 -14.95 -0.64 -16.91
N PRO A 147 -13.71 -0.91 -17.38
CA PRO A 147 -13.48 -1.98 -18.35
C PRO A 147 -13.81 -3.37 -17.77
N PHE A 148 -13.67 -3.59 -16.47
CA PHE A 148 -14.09 -4.83 -15.83
C PHE A 148 -15.61 -5.03 -15.85
N ALA A 149 -16.40 -3.98 -15.60
CA ALA A 149 -17.85 -4.05 -15.70
C ALA A 149 -18.31 -4.37 -17.12
N LEU A 150 -17.67 -3.77 -18.13
CA LEU A 150 -17.93 -4.08 -19.54
C LEU A 150 -17.57 -5.54 -19.86
N PHE A 151 -16.44 -6.02 -19.37
CA PHE A 151 -16.01 -7.42 -19.51
C PHE A 151 -17.02 -8.40 -18.89
N LEU A 152 -17.52 -8.12 -17.69
CA LEU A 152 -18.54 -8.96 -17.06
C LEU A 152 -19.88 -8.92 -17.80
N ALA A 153 -20.28 -7.75 -18.30
CA ALA A 153 -21.51 -7.61 -19.06
C ALA A 153 -21.46 -8.43 -20.37
N THR A 154 -20.35 -8.39 -21.09
CA THR A 154 -20.21 -9.12 -22.37
C THR A 154 -20.05 -10.63 -22.16
N THR A 155 -19.33 -11.06 -21.13
CA THR A 155 -19.24 -12.49 -20.79
C THR A 155 -20.59 -13.05 -20.31
N ALA A 156 -21.39 -12.26 -19.59
CA ALA A 156 -22.73 -12.67 -19.14
C ALA A 156 -23.74 -12.82 -20.29
N THR A 157 -23.66 -11.99 -21.34
CA THR A 157 -24.54 -12.10 -22.51
C THR A 157 -24.21 -13.32 -23.37
N LEU A 158 -22.94 -13.71 -23.46
CA LEU A 158 -22.49 -14.88 -24.23
C LEU A 158 -22.90 -16.21 -23.60
N HIS A 159 -22.84 -16.30 -22.28
CA HIS A 159 -23.17 -17.53 -21.56
C HIS A 159 -24.66 -17.65 -21.20
N VAL A 160 -25.52 -16.79 -21.77
CA VAL A 160 -26.99 -16.72 -21.54
C VAL A 160 -27.36 -16.97 -20.07
N ARG A 161 -27.10 -15.98 -19.22
CA ARG A 161 -27.84 -15.80 -17.95
C ARG A 161 -28.92 -14.73 -18.05
N ILE A 162 -29.11 -14.11 -19.22
CA ILE A 162 -30.17 -13.16 -19.52
C ILE A 162 -30.75 -13.54 -20.90
N PRO A 163 -32.08 -13.77 -21.03
CA PRO A 163 -32.69 -14.10 -22.31
C PRO A 163 -32.67 -12.86 -23.20
N ILE A 164 -31.83 -12.86 -24.24
CA ILE A 164 -31.90 -11.86 -25.29
C ILE A 164 -33.10 -12.23 -26.16
N VAL A 165 -34.18 -11.44 -26.05
CA VAL A 165 -35.33 -11.54 -26.96
C VAL A 165 -34.81 -11.25 -28.36
N LYS A 166 -34.81 -12.28 -29.22
CA LYS A 166 -34.58 -12.12 -30.65
C LYS A 166 -35.77 -11.36 -31.24
N SER A 167 -35.50 -10.19 -31.82
CA SER A 167 -36.37 -9.58 -32.83
C SER A 167 -35.96 -10.03 -34.22
#